data_AF-A0A9P5XIQ4-F1
#
_entry.id   AF-A0A9P5XIQ4-F1
#
_cell.length_a   1.000
_cell.length_b   1.000
_cell.length_c   1.000
_cell.angle_alpha   90.00
_cell.angle_beta   90.00
_cell.angle_gamma   90.00
#
_symmetry.space_group_name_H-M   'P 1'
#
loop_
_entity.id
_entity.type
_entity.pdbx_description
1 polymer ?
#
loop_
_entity_poly.entity_id
_entity_poly.type
_entity_poly.pdbx_seq_one_letter_code
_entity_poly.pdbx_strand_id
1 'polypeptide(L)'
;MLIATQLEDVSLTSQTLNADGTPKRPMNAFMIFARRRRPQVSAENQSMRTGEISKLLSKEWTTMQMSEKQFYLDQAKILKENFNSKYPDYVYRRRPNNTRK
;
A
#
# COMPACT_ATOMS: atom_id res chain seq x y z
N MET A 1 3.45 21.47 -14.49
CA MET A 1 3.46 20.81 -13.17
C MET A 1 3.87 19.33 -13.33
N LEU A 2 5.16 19.04 -13.53
CA LEU A 2 5.65 17.68 -13.87
C LEU A 2 6.64 17.07 -12.86
N ILE A 3 6.82 17.69 -11.69
CA ILE A 3 7.88 17.31 -10.73
C ILE A 3 7.34 16.38 -9.60
N ALA A 4 6.02 16.25 -9.45
CA ALA A 4 5.42 15.57 -8.30
C ALA A 4 5.41 14.03 -8.40
N THR A 5 5.61 13.44 -9.58
CA THR A 5 5.45 11.98 -9.76
C THR A 5 6.63 11.16 -9.24
N GLN A 6 7.85 11.71 -9.21
CA GLN A 6 9.07 10.93 -8.90
C GLN A 6 9.29 10.74 -7.38
N LEU A 7 8.85 11.70 -6.55
CA LEU A 7 9.04 11.64 -5.09
C LEU A 7 8.01 10.73 -4.39
N GLU A 8 6.83 10.53 -4.98
CA GLU A 8 5.79 9.67 -4.40
C GLU A 8 6.15 8.18 -4.47
N ASP A 9 6.87 7.76 -5.53
CA ASP A 9 7.31 6.37 -5.72
C ASP A 9 8.38 5.92 -4.71
N VAL A 10 9.23 6.82 -4.20
CA VAL A 10 10.27 6.49 -3.22
C VAL A 10 9.69 6.24 -1.81
N SER A 11 8.62 6.96 -1.43
CA SER A 11 7.95 6.71 -0.14
C SER A 11 7.14 5.41 -0.15
N LEU A 12 6.69 4.96 -1.33
CA LEU A 12 5.97 3.69 -1.51
C LEU A 12 6.85 2.47 -1.23
N THR A 13 8.17 2.59 -1.41
CA THR A 13 9.11 1.48 -1.24
C THR A 13 9.87 1.50 0.08
N SER A 14 9.65 2.52 0.91
CA SER A 14 10.39 2.72 2.15
C SER A 14 9.90 1.77 3.25
N GLN A 15 10.74 0.80 3.59
CA GLN A 15 10.50 -0.14 4.67
C GLN A 15 10.49 0.56 6.04
N THR A 16 9.35 0.51 6.75
CA THR A 16 9.24 1.09 8.10
C THR A 16 9.13 -0.01 9.16
N LEU A 17 9.57 0.29 10.38
CA LEU A 17 9.41 -0.58 11.53
C LEU A 17 8.14 -0.21 12.31
N ASN A 18 7.57 -1.18 13.02
CA ASN A 18 6.55 -0.96 14.02
C ASN A 18 7.18 -0.39 15.30
N ALA A 19 6.35 0.06 16.25
CA ALA A 19 6.82 0.60 17.53
C ALA A 19 7.63 -0.39 18.40
N ASP A 20 7.52 -1.69 18.14
CA ASP A 20 8.29 -2.75 18.82
C ASP A 20 9.57 -3.14 18.04
N GLY A 21 9.95 -2.36 17.02
CA GLY A 21 11.10 -2.64 16.17
C GLY A 21 10.89 -3.72 15.10
N THR A 22 9.74 -4.40 15.09
CA THR A 22 9.47 -5.42 14.06
C THR A 22 9.21 -4.77 12.70
N PRO A 23 9.68 -5.34 11.58
CA PRO A 23 9.49 -4.72 10.28
C PRO A 23 8.02 -4.82 9.83
N LYS A 24 7.48 -3.74 9.26
CA LYS A 24 6.14 -3.73 8.69
C LYS A 24 6.06 -4.60 7.44
N ARG A 25 4.90 -5.18 7.19
CA ARG A 25 4.68 -5.97 5.97
C ARG A 25 4.88 -5.08 4.72
N PRO A 26 5.51 -5.60 3.66
CA PRO A 26 5.59 -4.87 2.40
C PRO A 26 4.19 -4.70 1.80
N MET A 27 3.98 -3.61 1.07
CA MET A 27 2.71 -3.35 0.40
C MET A 27 2.49 -4.33 -0.76
N ASN A 28 1.27 -4.87 -0.86
CA ASN A 28 0.85 -5.63 -2.04
C ASN A 28 0.43 -4.69 -3.18
N ALA A 29 0.17 -5.24 -4.36
CA ALA A 29 -0.15 -4.47 -5.56
C ALA A 29 -1.33 -3.51 -5.36
N PHE A 30 -2.42 -3.99 -4.74
CA PHE A 30 -3.57 -3.15 -4.42
C PHE A 30 -3.21 -1.99 -3.49
N MET A 31 -2.40 -2.22 -2.46
CA MET A 31 -2.00 -1.17 -1.51
C MET A 31 -1.12 -0.11 -2.18
N ILE A 32 -0.26 -0.51 -3.13
CA ILE A 32 0.55 0.43 -3.92
C ILE A 32 -0.37 1.30 -4.79
N PHE A 33 -1.28 0.67 -5.54
CA PHE A 33 -2.30 1.36 -6.34
C PHE A 33 -3.13 2.33 -5.48
N ALA A 34 -3.71 1.81 -4.38
CA ALA A 34 -4.59 2.58 -3.52
C ALA A 34 -3.87 3.77 -2.87
N ARG A 35 -2.58 3.64 -2.56
CA ARG A 35 -1.81 4.75 -1.99
C ARG A 35 -1.58 5.88 -2.99
N ARG A 36 -1.40 5.56 -4.27
CA ARG A 36 -1.30 6.55 -5.36
C ARG A 36 -2.66 7.17 -5.71
N ARG A 37 -3.73 6.36 -5.75
CA ARG A 37 -5.06 6.82 -6.21
C ARG A 37 -5.89 7.51 -5.13
N ARG A 38 -5.69 7.15 -3.84
CA ARG A 38 -6.48 7.70 -2.71
C ARG A 38 -6.45 9.22 -2.59
N PRO A 39 -5.32 9.94 -2.70
CA PRO A 39 -5.31 11.40 -2.60
C PRO A 39 -6.17 12.07 -3.67
N GLN A 40 -6.17 11.52 -4.88
CA GLN A 40 -6.97 12.01 -6.01
C GLN A 40 -8.47 11.83 -5.73
N VAL A 41 -8.88 10.61 -5.36
CA VAL A 41 -10.28 10.31 -5.00
C VAL A 41 -10.74 11.13 -3.80
N SER A 42 -9.87 11.35 -2.81
CA SER A 42 -10.19 12.17 -1.63
C SER A 42 -10.32 13.66 -1.96
N ALA A 43 -9.53 14.18 -2.91
CA ALA A 43 -9.62 15.56 -3.36
C ALA A 43 -10.89 15.81 -4.21
N GLU A 44 -11.26 14.82 -5.03
CA GLU A 44 -12.50 14.80 -5.80
C GLU A 44 -13.74 14.67 -4.89
N ASN A 45 -13.62 14.00 -3.74
CA ASN A 45 -14.73 13.67 -2.85
C ASN A 45 -14.45 14.06 -1.38
N GLN A 46 -14.30 15.36 -1.12
CA GLN A 46 -13.85 15.89 0.18
C GLN A 46 -14.79 15.57 1.36
N SER A 47 -16.06 15.23 1.10
CA SER A 47 -17.05 14.86 2.12
C SER A 47 -17.11 13.36 2.41
N MET A 48 -16.49 12.51 1.58
CA MET A 48 -16.57 11.06 1.72
C MET A 48 -15.71 10.54 2.88
N ARG A 49 -16.23 9.55 3.60
CA ARG A 49 -15.47 8.90 4.67
C ARG A 49 -14.39 8.00 4.09
N THR A 50 -13.27 7.84 4.81
CA THR A 50 -12.16 6.95 4.41
C THR A 50 -12.59 5.52 4.06
N GLY A 51 -13.61 5.00 4.75
CA GLY A 51 -14.16 3.68 4.48
C GLY A 51 -14.85 3.60 3.11
N GLU A 52 -15.53 4.67 2.69
CA GLU A 52 -16.22 4.75 1.39
C GLU A 52 -15.22 4.93 0.25
N ILE A 53 -14.20 5.78 0.45
CA ILE A 53 -13.07 5.92 -0.47
C ILE A 53 -12.41 4.55 -0.70
N SER A 54 -12.23 3.76 0.36
CA SER A 54 -11.61 2.43 0.25
C SER A 54 -12.47 1.45 -0.55
N LYS A 55 -13.81 1.52 -0.44
CA LYS A 55 -14.73 0.74 -1.27
C LYS A 55 -14.64 1.14 -2.75
N LEU A 56 -14.57 2.43 -3.04
CA LEU A 56 -14.43 2.95 -4.39
C LEU A 56 -13.13 2.46 -5.04
N LEU A 57 -12.00 2.60 -4.33
CA LEU A 57 -10.69 2.11 -4.79
C LEU A 57 -10.70 0.59 -5.03
N SER A 58 -11.37 -0.19 -4.18
CA SER A 58 -11.48 -1.65 -4.37
C SER A 58 -12.28 -2.01 -5.62
N LYS A 59 -13.30 -1.22 -5.96
CA LYS A 59 -14.08 -1.40 -7.19
C LYS A 59 -13.23 -1.08 -8.41
N GLU A 60 -12.57 0.08 -8.39
CA GLU A 60 -11.69 0.55 -9.46
C GLU A 60 -10.56 -0.45 -9.74
N TRP A 61 -9.90 -0.95 -8.69
CA TRP A 61 -8.89 -2.00 -8.81
C TRP A 61 -9.47 -3.26 -9.46
N THR A 62 -10.66 -3.71 -9.07
CA THR A 62 -11.25 -4.92 -9.66
C THR A 62 -11.51 -4.73 -11.15
N THR A 63 -12.03 -3.57 -11.55
CA THR A 63 -12.38 -3.24 -12.95
C THR A 63 -11.19 -2.86 -13.84
N MET A 64 -10.04 -2.52 -13.25
CA MET A 64 -8.82 -2.12 -13.96
C MET A 64 -8.28 -3.27 -14.84
N GLN A 65 -7.72 -2.92 -16.00
CA GLN A 65 -7.17 -3.90 -16.94
C GLN A 65 -5.92 -4.59 -16.38
N MET A 66 -5.63 -5.81 -16.86
CA MET A 66 -4.45 -6.55 -16.41
C MET A 66 -3.14 -5.84 -16.76
N SER A 67 -3.08 -5.17 -17.91
CA SER A 67 -1.92 -4.37 -18.33
C SER A 67 -1.56 -3.28 -17.33
N GLU A 68 -2.56 -2.56 -16.82
CA GLU A 68 -2.37 -1.50 -15.82
C GLU A 68 -2.05 -2.08 -14.43
N LYS A 69 -2.67 -3.21 -14.08
CA LYS A 69 -2.36 -3.96 -12.85
C LYS A 69 -0.94 -4.48 -12.83
N GLN A 70 -0.40 -4.87 -13.99
CA GLN A 70 0.91 -5.50 -14.12
C GLN A 70 2.00 -4.64 -13.48
N PHE A 71 1.99 -3.33 -13.73
CA PHE A 71 2.92 -2.39 -13.10
C PHE A 71 2.91 -2.52 -11.56
N TYR A 72 1.73 -2.52 -10.94
CA TYR A 72 1.62 -2.64 -9.48
C TYR A 72 1.97 -4.04 -8.96
N LEU A 73 1.71 -5.10 -9.75
CA LEU A 73 2.09 -6.46 -9.43
C LEU A 73 3.61 -6.63 -9.42
N ASP A 74 4.30 -6.07 -10.40
CA ASP A 74 5.76 -6.10 -10.50
C ASP A 74 6.41 -5.32 -9.36
N GLN A 75 5.89 -4.12 -9.05
CA GLN A 75 6.37 -3.35 -7.90
C GLN A 75 6.15 -4.09 -6.56
N ALA A 76 5.01 -4.75 -6.39
CA ALA A 76 4.74 -5.54 -5.20
C ALA A 76 5.67 -6.76 -5.09
N LYS A 77 6.02 -7.38 -6.22
CA LYS A 77 6.99 -8.48 -6.27
C LYS A 77 8.37 -8.01 -5.83
N ILE A 78 8.85 -6.89 -6.39
CA ILE A 78 10.15 -6.29 -6.01
C ILE A 78 10.17 -5.96 -4.52
N LEU A 79 9.10 -5.35 -3.99
CA LEU A 79 9.02 -5.02 -2.56
C LEU A 79 9.04 -6.26 -1.67
N LYS A 80 8.33 -7.31 -2.07
CA LYS A 80 8.33 -8.58 -1.36
C LYS A 80 9.72 -9.23 -1.36
N GLU A 81 10.40 -9.25 -2.50
CA GLU A 81 11.74 -9.81 -2.62
C GLU A 81 12.74 -9.04 -1.77
N ASN A 82 12.76 -7.71 -1.87
CA ASN A 82 13.62 -6.86 -1.05
C ASN A 82 13.35 -7.05 0.46
N PHE A 83 12.08 -7.10 0.85
CA PHE A 83 11.69 -7.39 2.24
C PHE A 83 12.22 -8.75 2.72
N ASN A 84 12.04 -9.80 1.92
CA ASN A 84 12.50 -11.14 2.27
C ASN A 84 14.03 -11.22 2.35
N SER A 85 14.75 -10.55 1.45
CA SER A 85 16.22 -10.47 1.50
C SER A 85 16.72 -9.70 2.72
N LYS A 86 16.01 -8.63 3.11
CA LYS A 86 16.38 -7.79 4.27
C LYS A 86 16.02 -8.43 5.61
N TYR A 87 14.95 -9.22 5.65
CA TYR A 87 14.47 -9.90 6.86
C TYR A 87 14.20 -11.38 6.59
N PRO A 88 15.25 -12.19 6.38
CA PRO A 88 15.10 -13.62 6.07
C PRO A 88 14.40 -14.40 7.19
N ASP A 89 14.61 -14.00 8.45
CA ASP A 89 14.00 -14.65 9.63
C ASP A 89 12.64 -14.07 10.02
N TYR A 90 12.06 -13.20 9.19
CA TYR A 90 10.78 -12.58 9.52
C TYR A 90 9.63 -13.58 9.50
N VAL A 91 8.99 -13.75 10.66
CA VAL A 91 7.74 -14.51 10.80
C VAL A 91 6.64 -13.57 11.28
N TYR A 92 5.57 -13.49 10.51
CA TYR A 92 4.42 -12.67 10.89
C TYR A 92 3.73 -13.23 12.13
N ARG A 93 3.66 -12.41 13.19
CA ARG A 93 2.88 -12.69 14.40
C ARG A 93 1.75 -11.68 14.49
N ARG A 94 0.51 -12.17 14.55
CA ARG A 94 -0.66 -11.30 14.78
C ARG A 94 -0.51 -10.67 16.16
N ARG A 95 -0.54 -9.34 16.22
CA ARG A 95 -0.62 -8.66 17.51
C ARG A 95 -1.98 -8.97 18.16
N PRO A 96 -2.02 -9.41 19.42
CA PRO A 96 -3.28 -9.64 20.11
C PRO A 96 -4.05 -8.32 20.21
N ASN A 97 -5.32 -8.34 19.83
CA ASN A 97 -6.18 -7.17 19.91
C ASN A 97 -6.65 -6.99 21.35
N ASN A 98 -6.11 -5.99 22.08
CA ASN A 98 -6.47 -5.73 23.47
C ASN A 98 -7.72 -4.82 23.63
N THR A 99 -8.57 -4.70 22.61
CA THR A 99 -9.82 -3.89 22.69
C THR A 99 -10.98 -4.58 23.40
N ARG A 100 -10.71 -5.62 24.22
CA ARG A 100 -11.67 -6.09 25.21
C ARG A 100 -11.40 -5.37 26.53
N LYS A 101 -11.96 -4.18 26.69
CA LYS A 101 -12.16 -3.57 28.01
C LYS A 101 -13.50 -2.84 28.04
#